data_AF-A0A7V2RH31-F1
#
_entry.id   AF-A0A7V2RH31-F1
#
_cell.length_a   1.000
_cell.length_b   1.000
_cell.length_c   1.000
_cell.angle_alpha   90.00
_cell.angle_beta   90.00
_cell.angle_gamma   90.00
#
_symmetry.space_group_name_H-M   'P 1'
#
loop_
_entity.id
_entity.type
_entity.pdbx_description
1 polymer ?
#
loop_
_entity_poly.entity_id
_entity_poly.type
_entity_poly.pdbx_seq_one_letter_code
_entity_poly.pdbx_strand_id
1 'polypeptide(L)'
;MRAIAIIIVILGLASLIFGILFVTEGASGRQEVADSIAPLPLEQLNDQYDAVKAQYEQMKAAGAQIDVQFNNLYATKVGLGLAKANKGTADMVRTNGVVDICVGLGLVLAGLGLLRKAQA
;
A
#
# COMPACT_ATOMS: atom_id res chain seq x y z
N MET A 1 29.76 -7.41 -23.60
CA MET A 1 28.89 -6.22 -23.66
C MET A 1 27.46 -6.56 -24.10
N ARG A 2 27.23 -7.18 -25.27
CA ARG A 2 25.87 -7.51 -25.76
C ARG A 2 25.06 -8.41 -24.82
N ALA A 3 25.64 -9.47 -24.27
CA ALA A 3 24.94 -10.36 -23.33
C ALA A 3 24.47 -9.63 -22.06
N ILE A 4 25.29 -8.73 -21.50
CA ILE A 4 24.95 -7.92 -20.32
C ILE A 4 23.79 -6.97 -20.64
N ALA A 5 23.82 -6.34 -21.82
CA ALA A 5 22.75 -5.45 -22.26
C ALA A 5 21.40 -6.18 -22.43
N ILE A 6 21.41 -7.41 -22.96
CA ILE A 6 20.21 -8.26 -23.06
C ILE A 6 19.66 -8.59 -21.67
N ILE A 7 20.52 -8.98 -20.72
CA ILE A 7 20.10 -9.28 -19.34
C ILE A 7 19.44 -8.05 -18.71
N ILE A 8 20.01 -6.87 -18.89
CA ILE A 8 19.45 -5.61 -18.36
C ILE A 8 18.05 -5.33 -18.96
N VAL A 9 17.86 -5.54 -20.26
CA VAL A 9 16.53 -5.38 -20.88
C VAL A 9 15.51 -6.38 -20.31
N ILE A 10 15.90 -7.64 -20.14
CA ILE A 10 15.01 -8.67 -19.57
C ILE A 10 14.61 -8.32 -18.13
N LEU A 11 15.56 -7.87 -17.31
CA LEU A 11 15.28 -7.42 -15.95
C LEU A 11 14.33 -6.21 -15.94
N GLY A 12 14.54 -5.25 -16.84
CA GLY A 12 13.65 -4.10 -16.99
C GLY A 12 12.22 -4.48 -17.37
N LEU A 13 12.06 -5.43 -18.30
CA LEU A 13 10.74 -5.96 -18.68
C LEU A 13 10.07 -6.71 -17.53
N ALA A 14 10.83 -7.51 -16.78
CA ALA A 14 10.30 -8.21 -15.60
C ALA A 14 9.81 -7.21 -14.54
N SER A 15 10.60 -6.18 -14.21
CA SER A 15 10.21 -5.11 -13.29
C SER A 15 8.96 -4.37 -13.76
N LEU A 16 8.81 -4.12 -15.07
CA LEU A 16 7.60 -3.53 -15.64
C LEU A 16 6.36 -4.39 -15.40
N ILE A 17 6.46 -5.70 -15.65
CA ILE A 17 5.34 -6.64 -15.43
C ILE A 17 4.96 -6.66 -13.95
N PHE A 18 5.93 -6.82 -13.05
CA PHE A 18 5.67 -6.81 -11.61
C PHE A 18 5.10 -5.47 -11.13
N GLY A 19 5.61 -4.37 -11.64
CA GLY A 19 5.12 -3.04 -11.29
C GLY A 19 3.65 -2.83 -11.66
N ILE A 20 3.23 -3.28 -12.85
CA ILE A 20 1.82 -3.25 -13.25
C ILE A 20 0.96 -4.11 -12.32
N LEU A 21 1.40 -5.34 -12.02
CA LEU A 21 0.68 -6.24 -11.11
C LEU A 21 0.51 -5.63 -9.71
N PHE A 22 1.56 -5.04 -9.15
CA PHE A 22 1.49 -4.38 -7.84
C PHE A 22 0.60 -3.15 -7.85
N VAL A 23 0.55 -2.36 -8.92
CA VAL A 23 -0.42 -1.25 -9.01
C VAL A 23 -1.86 -1.77 -8.99
N THR A 24 -2.15 -2.86 -9.71
CA THR A 24 -3.51 -3.44 -9.74
C THR A 24 -3.89 -4.07 -8.40
N GLU A 25 -2.98 -4.80 -7.76
CA GLU A 25 -3.22 -5.42 -6.44
C GLU A 25 -3.37 -4.38 -5.32
N GLY A 26 -2.60 -3.28 -5.38
CA GLY A 26 -2.78 -2.17 -4.44
C GLY A 26 -4.14 -1.47 -4.60
N ALA A 27 -4.69 -1.42 -5.82
CA ALA A 27 -6.00 -0.84 -6.07
C ALA A 27 -7.15 -1.75 -5.57
N SER A 28 -7.08 -3.06 -5.85
CA SER A 28 -8.05 -4.03 -5.34
C SER A 28 -8.02 -4.08 -3.81
N GLY A 29 -6.84 -4.09 -3.19
CA GLY A 29 -6.70 -4.06 -1.73
C GLY A 29 -7.28 -2.80 -1.08
N ARG A 30 -7.16 -1.63 -1.71
CA ARG A 30 -7.85 -0.41 -1.20
C ARG A 30 -9.36 -0.54 -1.28
N GLN A 31 -9.89 -1.11 -2.35
CA GLN A 31 -11.33 -1.32 -2.51
C GLN A 31 -11.89 -2.29 -1.46
N GLU A 32 -11.18 -3.39 -1.21
CA GLU A 32 -11.57 -4.36 -0.17
C GLU A 32 -11.62 -3.71 1.22
N VAL A 33 -10.66 -2.84 1.54
CA VAL A 33 -10.71 -2.07 2.79
C VAL A 33 -11.92 -1.14 2.80
N ALA A 34 -12.22 -0.44 1.70
CA ALA A 34 -13.39 0.44 1.59
C ALA A 34 -14.69 -0.32 1.88
N ASP A 35 -14.83 -1.51 1.30
CA ASP A 35 -16.01 -2.35 1.43
C ASP A 35 -16.13 -2.89 2.87
N SER A 36 -15.00 -3.20 3.52
CA SER A 36 -14.95 -3.71 4.90
C SER A 36 -15.36 -2.70 5.98
N ILE A 37 -15.22 -1.40 5.70
CA ILE A 37 -15.55 -0.31 6.65
C ILE A 37 -16.83 0.44 6.27
N ALA A 38 -17.49 0.03 5.17
CA ALA A 38 -18.72 0.66 4.72
C ALA A 38 -19.78 0.69 5.84
N PRO A 39 -20.51 1.81 6.02
CA PRO A 39 -20.61 2.96 5.11
C PRO A 39 -19.54 4.06 5.34
N LEU A 40 -18.54 3.87 6.20
CA LEU A 40 -17.53 4.88 6.46
C LEU A 40 -16.65 5.09 5.22
N PRO A 41 -16.55 6.31 4.66
CA PRO A 41 -15.66 6.57 3.54
C PRO A 41 -14.19 6.47 3.97
N LEU A 42 -13.34 5.94 3.08
CA LEU A 42 -11.90 5.71 3.33
C LEU A 42 -11.15 7.00 3.73
N GLU A 43 -11.63 8.16 3.31
CA GLU A 43 -11.07 9.47 3.64
C GLU A 43 -11.29 9.81 5.12
N GLN A 44 -12.43 9.42 5.69
CA GLN A 44 -12.79 9.65 7.09
C GLN A 44 -12.24 8.58 8.04
N LEU A 45 -11.63 7.51 7.52
CA LEU A 45 -11.10 6.41 8.32
C LEU A 45 -10.09 6.89 9.39
N ASN A 46 -9.23 7.84 9.04
CA ASN A 46 -8.25 8.39 9.98
C ASN A 46 -8.93 9.21 11.08
N ASP A 47 -9.83 10.12 10.69
CA ASP A 47 -10.54 10.99 11.63
C ASP A 47 -11.40 10.16 12.59
N GLN A 48 -12.09 9.14 12.07
CA GLN A 48 -12.89 8.23 12.87
C GLN A 48 -12.03 7.39 13.82
N TYR A 49 -10.87 6.89 13.35
CA TYR A 49 -9.93 6.17 14.20
C TYR A 49 -9.41 7.07 15.33
N ASP A 50 -9.03 8.31 15.02
CA ASP A 50 -8.49 9.26 15.99
C ASP A 50 -9.55 9.69 17.01
N ALA A 51 -10.81 9.87 16.58
CA ALA A 51 -11.94 10.13 17.46
C ALA A 51 -12.20 8.96 18.44
N VAL A 52 -12.25 7.73 17.94
CA VAL A 52 -12.46 6.53 18.78
C VAL A 52 -11.28 6.30 19.70
N LYS A 53 -10.04 6.55 19.23
CA LYS A 53 -8.84 6.47 20.05
C LYS A 53 -8.87 7.49 21.20
N ALA A 54 -9.26 8.73 20.92
CA ALA A 54 -9.38 9.77 21.93
C ALA A 54 -10.44 9.41 22.98
N GLN A 55 -11.62 8.93 22.55
CA GLN A 55 -12.66 8.47 23.47
C GLN A 55 -12.20 7.29 24.34
N TYR A 56 -11.50 6.32 23.75
CA TYR A 56 -10.93 5.19 24.48
C TYR A 56 -9.91 5.64 25.53
N GLU A 57 -9.00 6.56 25.17
CA GLU A 57 -7.99 7.09 26.08
C GLU A 57 -8.62 7.93 27.20
N GLN A 58 -9.66 8.70 26.89
CA GLN A 58 -10.42 9.48 27.87
C GLN A 58 -11.14 8.57 28.88
N MET A 59 -11.80 7.50 28.43
CA MET A 59 -12.41 6.51 29.33
C MET A 59 -11.37 5.80 30.18
N LYS A 60 -10.25 5.40 29.58
CA LYS A 60 -9.15 4.76 30.32
C LYS A 60 -8.57 5.68 31.39
N ALA A 61 -8.37 6.96 31.07
CA ALA A 61 -7.87 7.98 32.00
C ALA A 61 -8.87 8.28 33.13
N ALA A 62 -10.17 8.20 32.86
CA ALA A 62 -11.23 8.35 33.85
C ALA A 62 -11.39 7.13 34.79
N GLY A 63 -10.54 6.10 34.66
CA GLY A 63 -10.63 4.89 35.47
C GLY A 63 -11.81 3.99 35.12
N ALA A 64 -12.27 4.03 33.86
CA ALA A 64 -13.42 3.24 33.40
C ALA A 64 -13.25 1.76 33.77
N GLN A 65 -14.26 1.21 34.44
CA GLN A 65 -14.39 -0.22 34.64
C GLN A 65 -14.61 -0.91 33.29
N ILE A 66 -14.14 -2.15 33.15
CA ILE A 66 -14.35 -2.95 31.93
C ILE A 66 -15.85 -3.24 31.82
N ASP A 67 -16.54 -2.38 31.10
CA ASP A 67 -17.96 -2.49 30.77
C ASP A 67 -18.13 -2.67 29.26
N VAL A 68 -19.34 -3.06 28.84
CA VAL A 68 -19.72 -3.31 27.45
C VAL A 68 -19.36 -2.12 26.56
N GLN A 69 -19.53 -0.89 27.04
CA GLN A 69 -19.18 0.32 26.29
C GLN A 69 -17.66 0.43 26.05
N PHE A 70 -16.82 0.16 27.07
CA PHE A 70 -15.37 0.19 26.95
C PHE A 70 -14.87 -0.91 25.99
N ASN A 71 -15.43 -2.12 26.09
CA ASN A 71 -15.10 -3.23 25.19
C ASN A 71 -15.50 -2.96 23.74
N ASN A 72 -16.67 -2.36 23.53
CA ASN A 72 -17.12 -1.95 22.20
C ASN A 72 -16.18 -0.90 21.59
N LEU A 73 -15.80 0.13 22.35
CA LEU A 73 -14.83 1.13 21.87
C LEU A 73 -13.47 0.52 21.55
N TYR A 74 -12.99 -0.41 22.38
CA TYR A 74 -11.75 -1.13 22.12
C TYR A 74 -11.85 -1.93 20.81
N ALA A 75 -12.93 -2.70 20.63
CA ALA A 75 -13.15 -3.49 19.41
C ALA A 75 -13.24 -2.59 18.16
N THR A 76 -13.96 -1.46 18.24
CA THR A 76 -14.03 -0.49 17.15
C THR A 76 -12.66 0.12 16.85
N LYS A 77 -11.89 0.50 17.87
CA LYS A 77 -10.52 1.01 17.72
C LYS A 77 -9.62 0.00 17.01
N VAL A 78 -9.69 -1.27 17.41
CA VAL A 78 -8.91 -2.35 16.78
C VAL A 78 -9.35 -2.57 15.34
N GLY A 79 -10.65 -2.65 15.05
CA GLY A 79 -11.17 -2.83 13.70
C GLY A 79 -10.77 -1.69 12.76
N LEU A 80 -10.95 -0.43 13.19
CA LEU A 80 -10.51 0.74 12.42
C LEU A 80 -8.98 0.80 12.29
N GLY A 81 -8.24 0.35 13.30
CA GLY A 81 -6.79 0.24 13.26
C GLY A 81 -6.30 -0.76 12.22
N LEU A 82 -6.95 -1.93 12.13
CA LEU A 82 -6.69 -2.94 11.12
C LEU A 82 -7.02 -2.41 9.72
N ALA A 83 -8.17 -1.76 9.55
CA ALA A 83 -8.53 -1.13 8.27
C ALA A 83 -7.50 -0.06 7.84
N LYS A 84 -7.02 0.77 8.78
CA LYS A 84 -5.99 1.78 8.53
C LYS A 84 -4.66 1.14 8.12
N ALA A 85 -4.26 0.06 8.79
CA ALA A 85 -3.06 -0.70 8.43
C ALA A 85 -3.19 -1.34 7.04
N ASN A 86 -4.31 -1.97 6.74
CA ASN A 86 -4.56 -2.61 5.44
C ASN A 86 -4.61 -1.57 4.30
N LYS A 87 -5.23 -0.41 4.52
CA LYS A 87 -5.19 0.73 3.58
C LYS A 87 -3.74 1.15 3.32
N GLY A 88 -2.95 1.30 4.39
CA GLY A 88 -1.54 1.66 4.29
C GLY A 88 -0.71 0.64 3.51
N THR A 89 -0.94 -0.65 3.73
CA THR A 89 -0.29 -1.73 2.97
C THR A 89 -0.69 -1.69 1.50
N ALA A 90 -1.98 -1.53 1.19
CA ALA A 90 -2.46 -1.43 -0.19
C ALA A 90 -1.87 -0.20 -0.92
N ASP A 91 -1.78 0.94 -0.23
CA ASP A 91 -1.12 2.15 -0.73
C ASP A 91 0.39 1.95 -0.96
N MET A 92 1.07 1.24 -0.06
CA MET A 92 2.48 0.91 -0.20
C MET A 92 2.72 -0.02 -1.39
N VAL A 93 1.91 -1.06 -1.56
CA VAL A 93 2.00 -2.00 -2.70
C VAL A 93 1.80 -1.24 -4.01
N ARG A 94 0.80 -0.35 -4.08
CA ARG A 94 0.60 0.50 -5.25
C ARG A 94 1.80 1.41 -5.54
N THR A 95 2.37 2.03 -4.49
CA THR A 95 3.52 2.93 -4.63
C THR A 95 4.75 2.18 -5.11
N ASN A 96 5.02 1.01 -4.55
CA ASN A 96 6.11 0.13 -5.00
C ASN A 96 5.91 -0.30 -6.46
N GLY A 97 4.67 -0.61 -6.86
CA GLY A 97 4.37 -0.90 -8.26
C GLY A 97 4.72 0.24 -9.21
N VAL A 98 4.45 1.50 -8.83
CA VAL A 98 4.85 2.68 -9.61
C VAL A 98 6.39 2.81 -9.68
N VAL A 99 7.08 2.59 -8.56
CA VAL A 99 8.56 2.63 -8.52
C VAL A 99 9.15 1.55 -9.43
N ASP A 100 8.62 0.33 -9.39
CA ASP A 100 9.05 -0.78 -10.24
C ASP A 100 8.83 -0.49 -11.73
N ILE A 101 7.74 0.19 -12.09
CA ILE A 101 7.53 0.67 -13.46
C ILE A 101 8.63 1.68 -13.86
N CYS A 102 8.92 2.68 -13.02
CA CYS A 102 9.94 3.68 -13.30
C CYS A 102 11.34 3.03 -13.45
N VAL A 103 11.70 2.13 -12.54
CA VAL A 103 12.97 1.38 -12.60
C VAL A 103 13.01 0.49 -13.83
N GLY A 104 11.92 -0.22 -14.12
CA GLY A 104 11.80 -1.10 -15.29
C GLY A 104 11.99 -0.35 -16.61
N LEU A 105 11.34 0.81 -16.78
CA LEU A 105 11.55 1.68 -17.94
C LEU A 105 13.00 2.15 -18.05
N GLY A 106 13.61 2.57 -16.92
CA GLY A 106 15.01 2.98 -16.88
C GLY A 106 15.97 1.87 -17.31
N LEU A 107 15.74 0.64 -16.84
CA LEU A 107 16.53 -0.53 -17.21
C LEU A 107 16.36 -0.89 -18.70
N VAL A 108 15.13 -0.85 -19.23
CA VAL A 108 14.90 -1.09 -20.67
C VAL A 108 15.65 -0.07 -21.51
N LEU A 109 15.56 1.21 -21.18
CA LEU A 109 16.26 2.28 -21.91
C LEU A 109 17.79 2.14 -21.82
N ALA A 110 18.32 1.85 -20.63
CA ALA A 110 19.74 1.62 -20.41
C ALA A 110 20.25 0.40 -21.21
N GLY A 111 19.50 -0.70 -21.19
CA GLY A 111 19.80 -1.91 -21.94
C GLY A 111 19.81 -1.67 -23.46
N LEU A 112 18.83 -0.93 -23.98
CA LEU A 112 18.79 -0.52 -25.39
C LEU A 112 19.97 0.39 -25.77
N GLY A 113 20.34 1.33 -24.90
CA GLY A 113 21.51 2.20 -25.11
C GLY A 113 22.82 1.40 -25.18
N LEU A 114 22.98 0.42 -24.30
CA LEU A 114 24.14 -0.48 -24.30
C LEU A 114 24.17 -1.38 -25.55
N LEU A 115 23.03 -1.84 -26.04
CA LEU A 115 22.94 -2.62 -27.27
C LEU A 115 23.37 -1.80 -28.49
N ARG A 116 22.91 -0.56 -28.61
CA ARG A 116 23.32 0.36 -29.67
C ARG A 116 24.83 0.63 -29.63
N LYS A 117 25.38 0.90 -28.45
CA LYS A 117 26.84 1.11 -28.27
C LYS A 117 27.67 -0.13 -28.60
N ALA A 118 27.14 -1.34 -28.43
CA ALA A 118 27.82 -2.58 -28.75
C ALA A 118 27.64 -3.02 -30.22
N GLN A 119 26.90 -2.25 -31.02
CA GLN A 119 26.75 -2.42 -32.47
C GLN A 119 27.58 -1.42 -33.27
N ALA A 120 27.84 -0.23 -32.72
CA ALA A 120 28.88 0.69 -33.18
C ALA A 120 30.27 0.16 -32.82
#